data_AF-A0A1H9SYN6-F1
#
_entry.id   AF-A0A1H9SYN6-F1
#
_cell.length_a   1.000
_cell.length_b   1.000
_cell.length_c   1.000
_cell.angle_alpha   90.00
_cell.angle_beta   90.00
_cell.angle_gamma   90.00
#
_symmetry.space_group_name_H-M   'P 1'
#
loop_
_entity.id
_entity.type
_entity.pdbx_description
1 polymer ?
#
loop_
_entity_poly.entity_id
_entity_poly.type
_entity_poly.pdbx_seq_one_letter_code
_entity_poly.pdbx_strand_id
1 'polypeptide(L)'
;MPMIDRYEMSIPGHMRLIDARSALNAVERFVQEADSQIDRDALTDKLEPLIHALNEAGDETFPVDSREAFDRWACEWGYIALSPKEAELIQDIRRCTAEGQEAIYRMVDQTHEAQERLMGL
;
A
#
# COMPACT_ATOMS: atom_id res chain seq x y z
N MET A 1 9.40 -0.47 18.58
CA MET A 1 8.65 -1.35 17.65
C MET A 1 8.54 -0.59 16.34
N PRO A 2 8.89 -1.19 15.19
CA PRO A 2 8.67 -0.55 13.89
C PRO A 2 7.17 -0.25 13.72
N MET A 3 6.84 0.96 13.26
CA MET A 3 5.44 1.34 13.02
C MET A 3 5.05 0.85 11.63
N ILE A 4 4.08 -0.07 11.59
CA ILE A 4 3.51 -0.55 10.33
C ILE A 4 2.52 0.51 9.85
N ASP A 5 2.93 1.30 8.87
CA ASP A 5 2.10 2.38 8.33
C ASP A 5 1.09 1.87 7.29
N ARG A 6 1.44 0.83 6.53
CA ARG A 6 0.52 0.15 5.60
C ARG A 6 0.98 -1.28 5.31
N TYR A 7 0.05 -2.07 4.77
CA TYR A 7 0.35 -3.37 4.17
C TYR A 7 0.35 -3.25 2.66
N GLU A 8 1.36 -3.82 2.02
CA GLU A 8 1.42 -3.96 0.57
C GLU A 8 1.26 -5.43 0.20
N MET A 9 0.79 -5.69 -1.00
CA MET A 9 0.53 -7.03 -1.51
C MET A 9 1.09 -7.16 -2.91
N SER A 10 1.77 -8.28 -3.18
CA SER A 10 2.35 -8.58 -4.48
C SER A 10 1.27 -8.75 -5.57
N ILE A 11 1.67 -8.71 -6.85
CA ILE A 11 0.76 -9.02 -7.97
C ILE A 11 0.21 -10.46 -7.87
N PRO A 12 1.04 -11.49 -7.59
CA PRO A 12 0.54 -12.83 -7.26
C PRO A 12 -0.50 -12.83 -6.13
N GLY A 13 -0.27 -12.10 -5.04
CA GLY A 13 -1.24 -11.96 -3.95
C GLY A 13 -2.58 -11.36 -4.41
N HIS A 14 -2.54 -10.33 -5.26
CA HIS A 14 -3.76 -9.76 -5.85
C HIS A 14 -4.53 -10.77 -6.70
N MET A 15 -3.84 -11.64 -7.45
CA MET A 15 -4.49 -12.70 -8.21
C MET A 15 -5.19 -13.70 -7.28
N ARG A 16 -4.59 -14.03 -6.13
CA ARG A 16 -5.23 -14.90 -5.12
C ARG A 16 -6.48 -14.29 -4.50
N LEU A 17 -6.55 -12.96 -4.36
CA LEU A 17 -7.80 -12.30 -3.96
C LEU A 17 -8.90 -12.43 -5.02
N ILE A 18 -8.56 -12.45 -6.30
CA ILE A 18 -9.52 -12.68 -7.38
C ILE A 18 -10.05 -14.13 -7.32
N ASP A 19 -9.17 -15.09 -7.04
CA ASP A 19 -9.53 -16.49 -6.83
C ASP A 19 -10.43 -16.65 -5.58
N ALA A 20 -10.05 -16.01 -4.47
CA ALA A 20 -10.84 -15.98 -3.24
C ALA A 20 -12.24 -15.41 -3.48
N ARG A 21 -12.36 -14.28 -4.19
CA ARG A 21 -13.67 -13.73 -4.58
C ARG A 21 -14.48 -14.71 -5.42
N SER A 22 -13.85 -15.43 -6.33
CA SER A 22 -14.52 -16.42 -7.17
C SER A 22 -15.02 -17.61 -6.36
N ALA A 23 -14.22 -18.08 -5.39
CA ALA A 23 -14.61 -19.13 -4.44
C ALA A 23 -15.75 -18.67 -3.52
N LEU A 24 -15.70 -17.43 -3.02
CA LEU A 24 -16.77 -16.85 -2.19
C LEU A 24 -18.10 -16.81 -2.94
N ASN A 25 -18.10 -16.38 -4.21
CA ASN A 25 -19.31 -16.41 -5.04
C ASN A 25 -19.88 -17.82 -5.20
N ALA A 26 -19.03 -18.85 -5.24
CA ALA A 26 -19.48 -20.24 -5.32
C ALA A 26 -20.12 -20.71 -4.01
N VAL A 27 -19.55 -20.30 -2.86
CA VAL A 27 -20.14 -20.55 -1.53
C VAL A 27 -21.48 -19.82 -1.40
N GLU A 28 -21.56 -18.56 -1.80
CA GLU A 28 -22.82 -17.79 -1.76
C GLU A 28 -23.93 -18.44 -2.57
N ARG A 29 -23.63 -18.89 -3.80
CA ARG A 29 -24.61 -19.63 -4.62
C ARG A 29 -25.05 -20.93 -3.96
N PHE A 30 -24.10 -21.69 -3.42
CA PHE A 30 -24.40 -22.94 -2.72
C PHE A 30 -25.34 -22.72 -1.52
N VAL A 31 -25.11 -21.64 -0.75
CA VAL A 31 -25.97 -21.26 0.38
C VAL A 31 -27.35 -20.80 -0.10
N GLN A 32 -27.43 -20.05 -1.19
CA GLN A 32 -28.70 -19.55 -1.74
C GLN A 32 -29.56 -20.65 -2.37
N GLU A 33 -28.94 -21.68 -2.95
CA GLU A 33 -29.63 -22.83 -3.54
C GLU A 33 -30.08 -23.86 -2.49
N ALA A 34 -29.60 -23.76 -1.24
CA ALA A 34 -29.99 -24.64 -0.17
C ALA A 34 -31.38 -24.25 0.39
N ASP A 35 -32.40 -25.01 0.04
CA ASP A 35 -33.82 -24.75 0.35
C ASP A 35 -34.20 -24.76 1.85
N SER A 36 -33.29 -25.08 2.78
CA SER A 36 -33.45 -24.93 4.25
C SER A 36 -32.39 -25.69 5.05
N GLN A 37 -31.75 -26.70 4.45
CA GLN A 37 -30.77 -27.55 5.12
C GLN A 37 -29.47 -27.58 4.33
N ILE A 38 -28.43 -26.97 4.90
CA ILE A 38 -27.09 -26.97 4.33
C ILE A 38 -26.35 -28.19 4.88
N ASP A 39 -25.90 -29.06 3.99
CA ASP A 39 -24.96 -30.11 4.34
C ASP A 39 -23.61 -29.50 4.75
N ARG A 40 -23.15 -29.82 5.95
CA ARG A 40 -21.92 -29.27 6.53
C ARG A 40 -20.67 -29.78 5.83
N ASP A 41 -20.67 -31.03 5.39
CA ASP A 41 -19.51 -31.61 4.71
C ASP A 41 -19.36 -30.96 3.34
N ALA A 42 -20.47 -30.87 2.58
CA ALA A 42 -20.52 -30.13 1.33
C ALA A 42 -20.16 -28.64 1.49
N LEU A 43 -20.60 -27.98 2.57
CA LEU A 43 -20.22 -26.59 2.84
C LEU A 43 -18.71 -26.46 3.10
N THR A 44 -18.13 -27.40 3.85
CA THR A 44 -16.70 -27.43 4.15
C THR A 44 -15.88 -27.57 2.86
N ASP A 45 -16.28 -28.49 1.97
CA ASP A 45 -15.66 -28.67 0.67
C ASP A 45 -15.70 -27.40 -0.20
N LYS A 46 -16.78 -26.60 -0.09
CA LYS A 46 -16.90 -25.31 -0.80
C LYS A 46 -16.09 -24.19 -0.17
N LEU A 47 -15.88 -24.22 1.15
CA LEU A 47 -15.10 -23.23 1.88
C LEU A 47 -13.59 -23.44 1.72
N GLU A 48 -13.13 -24.67 1.52
CA GLU A 48 -11.70 -24.99 1.45
C GLU A 48 -10.94 -24.19 0.36
N PRO A 49 -11.44 -24.05 -0.88
CA PRO A 49 -10.79 -23.19 -1.88
C PRO A 49 -10.73 -21.72 -1.48
N LEU A 50 -11.76 -21.21 -0.78
CA LEU A 50 -11.79 -19.83 -0.30
C LEU A 50 -10.73 -19.60 0.79
N ILE A 51 -10.67 -20.50 1.77
CA ILE A 51 -9.70 -20.42 2.86
C ILE A 51 -8.27 -20.51 2.31
N HIS A 52 -8.03 -21.43 1.38
CA HIS A 52 -6.72 -21.59 0.76
C HIS A 52 -6.28 -20.32 0.03
N ALA A 53 -7.14 -19.75 -0.83
CA ALA A 53 -6.82 -18.54 -1.58
C ALA A 53 -6.60 -17.32 -0.66
N LEU A 54 -7.36 -17.21 0.44
CA LEU A 54 -7.17 -16.14 1.42
C LEU A 54 -5.86 -16.27 2.19
N ASN A 55 -5.47 -17.49 2.57
CA ASN A 55 -4.18 -17.75 3.22
C ASN A 55 -3.02 -17.41 2.28
N GLU A 56 -3.06 -17.86 1.03
CA GLU A 56 -2.03 -17.52 0.04
C GLU A 56 -1.95 -16.01 -0.23
N ALA A 57 -3.07 -15.29 -0.25
CA ALA A 57 -3.07 -13.83 -0.36
C ALA A 57 -2.47 -13.16 0.90
N GLY A 58 -2.75 -13.72 2.08
CA GLY A 58 -2.18 -13.27 3.35
C GLY A 58 -0.66 -13.44 3.41
N ASP A 59 -0.15 -14.58 2.96
CA ASP A 59 1.30 -14.87 2.91
C ASP A 59 2.06 -13.92 1.95
N GLU A 60 1.38 -13.43 0.92
CA GLU A 60 1.89 -12.44 -0.04
C GLU A 60 1.70 -10.98 0.42
N THR A 61 1.17 -10.78 1.63
CA THR A 61 1.00 -9.46 2.25
C THR A 61 2.17 -9.19 3.18
N PHE A 62 2.85 -8.07 2.98
CA PHE A 62 3.98 -7.68 3.81
C PHE A 62 3.75 -6.30 4.45
N PRO A 63 4.11 -6.14 5.74
CA PRO A 63 4.09 -4.85 6.38
C PRO A 63 5.17 -3.96 5.76
N VAL A 64 4.81 -2.72 5.44
CA VAL A 64 5.75 -1.72 4.93
C VAL A 64 5.85 -0.59 5.94
N ASP A 65 7.06 -0.41 6.48
CA ASP A 65 7.42 0.81 7.19
C ASP A 65 7.62 1.91 6.15
N SER A 66 6.89 3.03 6.29
CA SER A 66 6.99 4.14 5.36
C SER A 66 8.41 4.71 5.30
N ARG A 67 9.22 4.51 6.34
CA ARG A 67 10.64 4.88 6.36
C ARG A 67 11.50 3.94 5.50
N GLU A 68 11.27 2.63 5.54
CA GLU A 68 11.97 1.68 4.65
C GLU A 68 11.57 1.87 3.17
N ALA A 69 10.28 2.13 2.91
CA ALA A 69 9.82 2.46 1.55
C ALA A 69 10.39 3.80 1.08
N PHE A 70 10.51 4.78 1.98
CA PHE A 70 11.14 6.05 1.71
C PHE A 70 12.62 5.88 1.35
N ASP A 71 13.37 5.12 2.15
CA ASP A 71 14.80 4.88 1.93
C ASP A 71 15.04 4.12 0.62
N ARG A 72 14.17 3.16 0.28
CA ARG A 72 14.21 2.45 -1.01
C ARG A 72 13.96 3.39 -2.18
N TRP A 73 12.91 4.22 -2.12
CA TRP A 73 12.61 5.20 -3.17
C TRP A 73 13.67 6.30 -3.28
N ALA A 74 14.26 6.72 -2.15
CA ALA A 74 15.39 7.65 -2.14
C ALA A 74 16.59 7.06 -2.89
N CYS A 75 16.91 5.79 -2.64
CA CYS A 75 17.93 5.06 -3.41
C CYS A 75 17.58 4.96 -4.91
N GLU A 76 16.34 4.62 -5.26
CA GLU A 76 15.88 4.52 -6.66
C GLU A 76 15.92 5.86 -7.40
N TRP A 77 15.69 6.97 -6.70
CA TRP A 77 15.78 8.33 -7.26
C TRP A 77 17.18 8.93 -7.24
N GLY A 78 18.20 8.15 -6.84
CA GLY A 78 19.60 8.58 -6.83
C GLY A 78 19.99 9.45 -5.63
N TYR A 79 19.13 9.57 -4.61
CA TYR A 79 19.47 10.16 -3.33
C TYR A 79 20.21 9.11 -2.48
N ILE A 80 21.54 9.04 -2.61
CA ILE A 80 22.35 7.96 -2.02
C ILE A 80 22.52 8.12 -0.49
N ALA A 81 22.21 9.29 0.09
CA ALA A 81 22.22 9.49 1.54
C ALA A 81 21.51 10.79 1.91
N LEU A 82 20.19 10.75 2.09
CA LEU A 82 19.50 11.85 2.77
C LEU A 82 19.91 11.84 4.25
N SER A 83 20.22 12.99 4.80
CA SER A 83 20.37 13.12 6.25
C SER A 83 19.04 12.80 6.94
N PRO A 84 19.04 12.37 8.21
CA PRO A 84 17.80 12.07 8.93
C PRO A 84 16.78 13.20 8.89
N LYS A 85 17.24 14.45 8.92
CA LYS A 85 16.39 15.65 8.86
C LYS A 85 15.78 15.86 7.48
N GLU A 86 16.53 15.59 6.40
CA GLU A 86 16.01 15.70 5.03
C GLU A 86 14.98 14.59 4.76
N ALA A 87 15.23 13.38 5.26
CA ALA A 87 14.28 12.27 5.16
C ALA A 87 12.95 12.60 5.86
N GLU A 88 13.01 13.12 7.09
CA GLU A 88 11.84 13.51 7.88
C GLU A 88 11.06 14.64 7.18
N LEU A 89 11.77 15.65 6.67
CA LEU A 89 11.16 16.76 5.93
C LEU A 89 10.43 16.29 4.67
N ILE A 90 11.03 15.40 3.88
CA ILE A 90 10.39 14.89 2.65
C ILE A 90 9.19 14.01 3.00
N GLN A 91 9.26 13.23 4.08
CA GLN A 91 8.12 12.45 4.57
C GLN A 91 6.96 13.36 4.98
N ASP A 92 7.23 14.47 5.65
CA ASP A 92 6.22 15.45 6.03
C ASP A 92 5.60 16.14 4.81
N ILE A 93 6.39 16.50 3.79
CA ILE A 93 5.89 17.05 2.52
C ILE A 93 4.95 16.06 1.83
N ARG A 94 5.28 14.76 1.81
CA ARG A 94 4.43 13.72 1.20
C ARG A 94 3.12 13.50 1.93
N ARG A 95 3.07 13.77 3.24
CA ARG A 95 1.84 13.70 4.05
C ARG A 95 0.90 14.87 3.79
N CYS A 96 1.36 15.95 3.15
CA CYS A 96 0.50 17.06 2.78
C CYS A 96 -0.50 16.70 1.67
N THR A 97 -1.62 17.42 1.63
CA THR A 97 -2.56 17.39 0.50
C THR A 97 -1.91 17.94 -0.76
N ALA A 98 -2.48 17.67 -1.95
CA ALA A 98 -1.97 18.18 -3.22
C ALA A 98 -1.84 19.72 -3.23
N GLU A 99 -2.81 20.42 -2.64
CA GLU A 99 -2.77 21.89 -2.46
C GLU A 99 -1.62 22.33 -1.54
N GLY A 100 -1.34 21.55 -0.48
CA GLY A 100 -0.22 21.79 0.42
C GLY A 100 1.14 21.56 -0.25
N GLN A 101 1.26 20.52 -1.08
CA GLN A 101 2.48 20.25 -1.85
C GLN A 101 2.76 21.39 -2.86
N GLU A 102 1.73 21.87 -3.56
CA GLU A 102 1.84 23.00 -4.49
C GLU A 102 2.22 24.32 -3.80
N ALA A 103 1.76 24.54 -2.57
CA ALA A 103 2.18 25.68 -1.77
C ALA A 103 3.68 25.59 -1.42
N ILE A 104 4.16 24.40 -1.05
CA ILE A 104 5.56 24.15 -0.72
C ILE A 104 6.45 24.35 -1.94
N TYR A 105 6.08 23.83 -3.12
CA TYR A 105 6.84 24.05 -4.36
C TYR A 105 6.98 25.53 -4.69
N ARG A 106 5.88 26.30 -4.62
CA ARG A 106 5.93 27.75 -4.84
C ARG A 106 6.83 28.49 -3.85
N MET A 107 6.86 28.06 -2.59
CA MET A 107 7.76 28.66 -1.60
C MET A 107 9.23 28.36 -1.90
N VAL A 108 9.55 27.15 -2.36
CA VAL A 108 10.90 26.77 -2.77
C VAL A 108 11.35 27.60 -3.97
N ASP A 109 10.50 27.73 -5.00
CA ASP A 109 10.79 28.54 -6.19
C ASP A 109 11.04 30.01 -5.83
N GLN A 110 10.18 30.60 -4.99
CA GLN A 110 10.34 31.97 -4.51
C GLN A 110 11.64 32.17 -3.71
N THR A 111 12.04 31.16 -2.94
CA THR A 111 13.28 31.19 -2.16
C THR A 111 14.50 31.16 -3.08
N HIS A 112 14.46 30.32 -4.13
CA HIS A 112 15.51 30.27 -5.15
C HIS A 112 15.64 31.60 -5.90
N GLU A 113 14.52 32.17 -6.37
CA GLU A 113 14.53 33.49 -7.02
C GLU A 113 15.09 34.59 -6.11
N ALA A 114 14.76 34.55 -4.82
CA ALA A 114 15.26 35.53 -3.85
C ALA A 114 16.77 35.37 -3.62
N GLN A 115 17.26 34.14 -3.57
CA GLN A 115 18.69 33.84 -3.44
C GLN A 115 19.48 34.27 -4.68
N GLU A 116 18.98 34.03 -5.89
CA GLU A 116 19.62 34.47 -7.13
C GLU A 116 19.74 36.00 -7.19
N ARG A 117 18.67 36.72 -6.84
CA ARG A 117 18.68 38.19 -6.75
C ARG A 117 19.63 38.73 -5.69
N LEU A 118 19.79 38.03 -4.56
CA LEU A 118 20.75 38.40 -3.51
C LEU A 118 22.20 38.10 -3.90
N MET A 119 22.42 37.07 -4.73
CA MET A 119 23.75 36.63 -5.18
C MET A 119 24.19 37.32 -6.49
N GLY A 120 23.33 38.12 -7.13
CA GLY A 120 23.66 38.93 -8.30
C GLY A 120 23.91 38.13 -9.58
N LEU A 121 23.24 36.98 -9.72
CA LEU A 121 23.19 36.20 -10.97
C LEU A 121 21.95 36.56 -11.80
#